data_AF-A0A7C3WDP8-F1
#
_entry.id   AF-A0A7C3WDP8-F1
#
_cell.length_a   1.000
_cell.length_b   1.000
_cell.length_c   1.000
_cell.angle_alpha   90.00
_cell.angle_beta   90.00
_cell.angle_gamma   90.00
#
_symmetry.space_group_name_H-M   'P 1'
#
loop_
_entity.id
_entity.type
_entity.pdbx_description
1 polymer ?
#
loop_
_entity_poly.entity_id
_entity_poly.type
_entity_poly.pdbx_seq_one_letter_code
_entity_poly.pdbx_strand_id
1 'polypeptide(L)'
;MRKGLTLMELLTVISILATLAALLFPVYLKVRTRMDIHACAQQLSQIGIALRMYAHDYGDDTPYNMPPNLSALYPHYIRERDFLVCPTFRKVALEVVEEMHQYCSQYGYPWSSYFKFDPPFLDKHAKECELGLSCPATWLSFSEVYAKRGEQTPIVFCDTHRYGCPESNVEIHHSPKSKFLDCRSLADPNAPYLVLRWSGAVNLVHKNSRDTLVILLNF
;
A
#
# COMPACT_ATOMS: atom_id res chain seq x y z
N MET A 1 17.09 -34.23 50.01
CA MET A 1 17.45 -32.82 50.27
C MET A 1 17.23 -32.03 48.99
N ARG A 2 16.29 -31.07 48.96
CA ARG A 2 16.12 -30.18 47.80
C ARG A 2 17.16 -29.05 47.91
N LYS A 3 18.01 -28.90 46.90
CA LYS A 3 18.89 -27.73 46.76
C LYS A 3 17.99 -26.52 46.43
N GLY A 4 18.01 -25.50 47.28
CA GLY A 4 17.35 -24.21 47.00
C GLY A 4 18.23 -23.40 46.05
N LEU A 5 17.59 -22.68 45.12
CA LEU A 5 18.29 -21.74 44.24
C LEU A 5 18.83 -20.59 45.09
N THR A 6 20.09 -20.21 44.88
CA THR A 6 20.69 -19.06 45.57
C THR A 6 20.23 -17.75 44.92
N LEU A 7 20.17 -16.67 45.71
CA LEU A 7 19.82 -15.34 45.20
C LEU A 7 20.72 -14.91 44.03
N MET A 8 22.01 -15.26 44.08
CA MET A 8 22.98 -14.94 43.03
C MET A 8 22.76 -15.74 41.74
N GLU A 9 22.34 -17.01 41.83
CA GLU A 9 21.96 -17.78 40.65
C GLU A 9 20.74 -17.17 39.95
N LEU A 10 19.74 -16.70 40.71
CA LEU A 10 18.58 -16.04 40.13
C LEU A 10 18.97 -14.70 39.48
N LEU A 11 19.81 -13.92 40.15
CA LEU A 11 20.22 -12.58 39.67
C LEU A 11 21.05 -12.65 38.39
N THR A 12 22.00 -13.59 38.31
CA THR A 12 22.84 -13.76 37.12
C THR A 12 22.02 -14.20 35.90
N VAL A 13 21.04 -15.09 36.09
CA VAL A 13 20.15 -15.53 35.01
C VAL A 13 19.30 -14.36 34.50
N ILE A 14 18.68 -13.57 35.39
CA ILE A 14 17.88 -12.42 34.97
C ILE A 14 18.76 -11.37 34.26
N SER A 15 19.98 -11.15 34.72
CA SER A 15 20.95 -10.23 34.08
C SER A 15 21.29 -10.68 32.65
N ILE A 16 21.55 -11.98 32.44
CA ILE A 16 21.83 -12.52 31.11
C ILE A 16 20.58 -12.42 30.21
N LEU A 17 19.39 -12.73 30.72
CA LEU A 17 18.14 -12.61 29.94
C LEU A 17 17.85 -11.15 29.56
N ALA A 18 18.07 -10.20 30.47
CA ALA A 18 17.87 -8.77 30.22
C ALA A 18 18.82 -8.23 29.15
N THR A 19 20.10 -8.62 29.19
CA THR A 19 21.09 -8.20 28.18
C THR A 19 20.78 -8.79 26.80
N LEU A 20 20.39 -10.07 26.71
CA LEU A 20 19.97 -10.69 25.46
C LEU A 20 18.71 -10.02 24.88
N ALA A 21 17.70 -9.76 25.71
CA ALA A 21 16.47 -9.09 25.29
C ALA A 21 16.75 -7.66 24.77
N ALA A 22 17.64 -6.91 25.42
CA ALA A 22 18.02 -5.56 25.00
C ALA A 22 18.65 -5.51 23.60
N LEU A 23 19.46 -6.52 23.24
CA LEU A 23 20.08 -6.62 21.91
C LEU A 23 19.09 -7.11 20.83
N LEU A 24 18.15 -7.98 21.19
CA LEU A 24 17.19 -8.57 20.25
C LEU A 24 16.03 -7.63 19.90
N PHE A 25 15.59 -6.80 20.83
CA PHE A 25 14.44 -5.90 20.63
C PHE A 25 14.54 -5.01 19.37
N PRO A 26 15.63 -4.26 19.10
CA PRO A 26 15.71 -3.41 17.91
C PRO A 26 15.73 -4.22 16.60
N VAL A 27 16.27 -5.44 16.62
CA VAL A 27 16.29 -6.33 15.45
C VAL A 27 14.88 -6.86 15.18
N TYR A 28 14.16 -7.29 16.22
CA TYR A 28 12.79 -7.78 16.12
C TYR A 28 11.86 -6.75 15.46
N LEU A 29 11.94 -5.47 15.86
CA LEU A 29 11.14 -4.41 15.25
C LEU A 29 11.40 -4.25 13.75
N LYS A 30 12.67 -4.26 13.33
CA LYS A 30 13.03 -4.18 11.90
C LYS A 30 12.52 -5.38 11.10
N VAL A 31 12.61 -6.58 11.66
CA VAL A 31 12.10 -7.82 11.03
C VAL A 31 10.59 -7.73 10.87
N ARG A 32 9.87 -7.28 11.91
CA ARG A 32 8.41 -7.13 11.88
C ARG A 32 7.95 -6.17 10.79
N THR A 33 8.61 -5.01 10.64
CA THR A 33 8.28 -4.05 9.56
C THR A 33 8.48 -4.66 8.18
N ARG A 34 9.56 -5.43 7.97
CA ARG A 34 9.80 -6.13 6.69
C ARG A 34 8.74 -7.19 6.41
N MET A 35 8.33 -7.95 7.43
CA MET A 35 7.23 -8.91 7.27
C MET A 35 5.95 -8.24 6.80
N ASP A 36 5.65 -7.05 7.33
CA ASP A 36 4.44 -6.31 6.96
C ASP A 36 4.50 -5.78 5.53
N ILE A 37 5.68 -5.35 5.07
CA ILE A 37 5.92 -5.01 3.66
C ILE A 37 5.73 -6.25 2.77
N HIS A 38 6.26 -7.41 3.17
CA HIS A 38 6.08 -8.65 2.40
C HIS A 38 4.60 -9.08 2.34
N ALA A 39 3.86 -8.98 3.45
CA ALA A 39 2.43 -9.26 3.48
C ALA A 39 1.65 -8.30 2.56
N CYS A 40 2.00 -7.01 2.58
CA CYS A 40 1.43 -6.01 1.69
C CYS A 40 1.70 -6.33 0.20
N ALA A 41 2.92 -6.78 -0.12
CA ALA A 41 3.26 -7.21 -1.47
C ALA A 41 2.46 -8.44 -1.92
N GLN A 42 2.22 -9.40 -1.02
CA GLN A 42 1.38 -10.56 -1.32
C GLN A 42 -0.08 -10.15 -1.55
N GLN A 43 -0.63 -9.23 -0.74
CA GLN A 43 -1.98 -8.69 -0.96
C GLN A 43 -2.09 -8.01 -2.32
N LEU A 44 -1.12 -7.15 -2.69
CA LEU A 44 -1.08 -6.52 -4.01
C LEU A 44 -1.02 -7.55 -5.15
N SER A 45 -0.25 -8.63 -5.00
CA SER A 45 -0.20 -9.69 -6.01
C SER A 45 -1.56 -10.37 -6.18
N GLN A 46 -2.28 -10.64 -5.09
CA GLN A 46 -3.65 -11.18 -5.15
C GLN A 46 -4.64 -10.20 -5.77
N ILE A 47 -4.51 -8.91 -5.47
CA ILE A 47 -5.28 -7.85 -6.14
C ILE A 47 -4.98 -7.86 -7.65
N GLY A 48 -3.74 -8.04 -8.06
CA GLY A 48 -3.36 -8.13 -9.48
C GLY A 48 -4.03 -9.30 -10.20
N ILE A 49 -4.12 -10.45 -9.55
CA ILE A 49 -4.86 -11.61 -10.08
C ILE A 49 -6.35 -11.26 -10.21
N ALA A 50 -6.95 -10.69 -9.15
CA ALA A 50 -8.36 -10.29 -9.16
C ALA A 50 -8.67 -9.24 -10.24
N LEU A 51 -7.78 -8.27 -10.46
CA LEU A 51 -7.91 -7.26 -11.52
C LEU A 51 -7.90 -7.88 -12.91
N ARG A 52 -7.02 -8.86 -13.16
CA ARG A 52 -7.00 -9.59 -14.44
C ARG A 52 -8.25 -10.43 -14.65
N MET A 53 -8.71 -11.14 -13.61
CA MET A 53 -9.99 -11.87 -13.69
C MET A 53 -11.15 -10.92 -14.02
N TYR A 54 -11.23 -9.78 -13.36
CA TYR A 54 -12.24 -8.77 -13.66
C TYR A 54 -12.14 -8.25 -15.10
N ALA A 55 -10.94 -7.90 -15.55
CA ALA A 55 -10.73 -7.37 -16.91
C ALA A 55 -11.02 -8.42 -18.00
N HIS A 56 -10.86 -9.70 -17.69
CA HIS A 56 -11.25 -10.81 -18.55
C HIS A 56 -12.78 -10.96 -18.64
N ASP A 57 -13.48 -10.81 -17.51
CA ASP A 57 -14.93 -11.00 -17.46
C ASP A 57 -15.71 -9.81 -18.05
N TYR A 58 -15.16 -8.59 -17.95
CA TYR A 58 -15.85 -7.34 -18.33
C TYR A 58 -15.19 -6.58 -19.48
N GLY A 59 -14.15 -7.12 -20.13
CA GLY A 59 -13.33 -6.36 -21.06
C GLY A 59 -12.39 -7.16 -21.95
N ASP A 60 -11.38 -6.47 -22.48
CA ASP A 60 -10.43 -7.03 -23.45
C ASP A 60 -9.07 -7.40 -22.80
N ASP A 61 -9.05 -7.74 -21.50
CA ASP A 61 -7.82 -8.01 -20.74
C ASP A 61 -6.78 -6.86 -20.82
N THR A 62 -7.27 -5.62 -20.81
CA THR A 62 -6.43 -4.41 -20.80
C THR A 62 -6.60 -3.63 -19.50
N PRO A 63 -5.59 -2.81 -19.09
CA PRO A 63 -5.71 -1.94 -17.92
C PRO A 63 -6.88 -0.94 -18.01
N TYR A 64 -7.36 -0.63 -19.22
CA TYR A 64 -8.47 0.31 -19.43
C TYR A 64 -9.80 -0.21 -18.91
N ASN A 65 -9.97 -1.53 -18.83
CA ASN A 65 -11.18 -2.17 -18.33
C ASN A 65 -11.02 -2.66 -16.88
N MET A 66 -10.05 -2.12 -16.14
CA MET A 66 -10.00 -2.28 -14.68
C MET A 66 -11.26 -1.68 -14.04
N PRO A 67 -11.71 -2.21 -12.89
CA PRO A 67 -12.84 -1.66 -12.18
C PRO A 67 -12.60 -0.20 -11.77
N PRO A 68 -13.66 0.61 -11.59
CA PRO A 68 -13.55 2.02 -11.23
C PRO A 68 -12.82 2.25 -9.91
N ASN A 69 -12.92 1.30 -8.98
CA ASN A 69 -12.14 1.27 -7.73
C ASN A 69 -11.76 -0.17 -7.40
N LEU A 70 -10.76 -0.36 -6.53
CA LEU A 70 -10.35 -1.71 -6.10
C LEU A 70 -11.45 -2.41 -5.29
N SER A 71 -12.33 -1.64 -4.69
CA SER A 71 -13.42 -2.12 -3.85
C SER A 71 -14.47 -2.91 -4.62
N ALA A 72 -14.65 -2.65 -5.92
CA ALA A 72 -15.53 -3.41 -6.80
C ALA A 72 -15.06 -4.87 -7.03
N LEU A 73 -13.81 -5.20 -6.65
CA LEU A 73 -13.34 -6.58 -6.63
C LEU A 73 -13.98 -7.39 -5.48
N TYR A 74 -14.49 -6.71 -4.45
CA TYR A 74 -15.20 -7.34 -3.35
C TYR A 74 -16.71 -7.37 -3.63
N PRO A 75 -17.43 -8.47 -3.30
CA PRO A 75 -16.94 -9.73 -2.72
C PRO A 75 -16.55 -10.80 -3.76
N HIS A 76 -16.74 -10.52 -5.05
CA HIS A 76 -16.75 -11.54 -6.11
C HIS A 76 -15.37 -12.10 -6.45
N TYR A 77 -14.36 -11.25 -6.52
CA TYR A 77 -12.97 -11.64 -6.83
C TYR A 77 -12.09 -11.65 -5.58
N ILE A 78 -12.42 -10.81 -4.59
CA ILE A 78 -11.77 -10.76 -3.28
C ILE A 78 -12.85 -10.94 -2.23
N ARG A 79 -12.79 -12.04 -1.47
CA ARG A 79 -13.82 -12.37 -0.45
C ARG A 79 -13.64 -11.65 0.87
N GLU A 80 -12.43 -11.22 1.16
CA GLU A 80 -12.08 -10.56 2.42
C GLU A 80 -11.76 -9.10 2.13
N ARG A 81 -12.60 -8.17 2.62
CA ARG A 81 -12.38 -6.71 2.50
C ARG A 81 -11.01 -6.27 3.03
N ASP A 82 -10.47 -7.08 3.92
CA ASP A 82 -9.18 -6.88 4.55
C ASP A 82 -7.97 -7.10 3.62
N PHE A 83 -8.17 -7.61 2.42
CA PHE A 83 -7.13 -7.62 1.40
C PHE A 83 -6.93 -6.26 0.73
N LEU A 84 -7.90 -5.34 0.87
CA LEU A 84 -7.87 -4.03 0.24
C LEU A 84 -7.17 -2.96 1.09
N VAL A 85 -6.71 -3.30 2.29
CA VAL A 85 -6.08 -2.36 3.22
C VAL A 85 -4.71 -2.86 3.62
N CYS A 86 -3.72 -1.98 3.53
CA CYS A 86 -2.33 -2.19 3.90
C CYS A 86 -2.24 -2.72 5.34
N PRO A 87 -1.49 -3.82 5.58
CA PRO A 87 -1.47 -4.48 6.88
C PRO A 87 -0.78 -3.62 7.94
N THR A 88 0.19 -2.79 7.57
CA THR A 88 0.81 -1.82 8.50
C THR A 88 -0.21 -0.79 8.95
N PHE A 89 -1.00 -0.25 8.01
CA PHE A 89 -2.02 0.73 8.35
C PHE A 89 -3.13 0.14 9.22
N ARG A 90 -3.65 -1.05 8.85
CA ARG A 90 -4.68 -1.74 9.64
C ARG A 90 -4.26 -1.92 11.10
N LYS A 91 -3.02 -2.30 11.35
CA LYS A 91 -2.55 -2.58 12.72
C LYS A 91 -2.51 -1.33 13.60
N VAL A 92 -2.22 -0.17 13.01
CA VAL A 92 -2.03 1.05 13.79
C VAL A 92 -3.30 1.91 13.83
N ALA A 93 -4.09 1.87 12.77
CA ALA A 93 -5.24 2.74 12.58
C ALA A 93 -6.54 1.95 12.41
N LEU A 94 -6.72 0.85 13.17
CA LEU A 94 -7.89 -0.04 13.03
C LEU A 94 -9.23 0.71 13.09
N GLU A 95 -9.36 1.66 14.03
CA GLU A 95 -10.58 2.45 14.16
C GLU A 95 -10.84 3.33 12.92
N VAL A 96 -9.80 3.91 12.33
CA VAL A 96 -9.92 4.69 11.08
C VAL A 96 -10.32 3.77 9.93
N VAL A 97 -9.74 2.58 9.84
CA VAL A 97 -10.10 1.60 8.82
C VAL A 97 -11.59 1.24 8.91
N GLU A 98 -12.09 0.95 10.11
CA GLU A 98 -13.51 0.61 10.30
C GLU A 98 -14.43 1.80 10.01
N GLU A 99 -14.06 3.02 10.40
CA GLU A 99 -14.81 4.23 10.04
C GLU A 99 -14.86 4.42 8.51
N MET A 100 -13.74 4.21 7.81
CA MET A 100 -13.70 4.30 6.35
C MET A 100 -14.51 3.18 5.69
N HIS A 101 -14.46 1.96 6.21
CA HIS A 101 -15.34 0.88 5.76
C HIS A 101 -16.81 1.24 5.95
N GLN A 102 -17.19 1.82 7.09
CA GLN A 102 -18.56 2.28 7.33
C GLN A 102 -18.97 3.39 6.37
N TYR A 103 -18.11 4.38 6.16
CA TYR A 103 -18.34 5.48 5.22
C TYR A 103 -18.54 4.96 3.79
N CYS A 104 -17.60 4.17 3.27
CA CYS A 104 -17.68 3.62 1.91
C CYS A 104 -18.83 2.60 1.76
N SER A 105 -19.21 1.89 2.83
CA SER A 105 -20.33 0.96 2.80
C SER A 105 -21.66 1.65 2.48
N GLN A 106 -21.80 2.95 2.75
CA GLN A 106 -22.98 3.73 2.34
C GLN A 106 -23.12 3.83 0.81
N TYR A 107 -21.99 3.73 0.11
CA TYR A 107 -21.90 3.71 -1.35
C TYR A 107 -21.82 2.28 -1.94
N GLY A 108 -21.95 1.25 -1.09
CA GLY A 108 -22.03 -0.16 -1.50
C GLY A 108 -20.67 -0.85 -1.70
N TYR A 109 -19.57 -0.29 -1.23
CA TYR A 109 -18.24 -0.89 -1.39
C TYR A 109 -17.34 -0.69 -0.15
N PRO A 110 -16.40 -1.61 0.14
CA PRO A 110 -15.44 -1.41 1.23
C PRO A 110 -14.39 -0.35 0.86
N TRP A 111 -13.85 0.37 1.82
CA TRP A 111 -12.69 1.23 1.59
C TRP A 111 -11.42 0.43 1.27
N SER A 112 -10.57 0.97 0.39
CA SER A 112 -9.23 0.46 0.10
C SER A 112 -8.17 1.50 0.45
N SER A 113 -7.07 1.09 1.07
CA SER A 113 -5.94 1.99 1.34
C SER A 113 -4.92 2.04 0.21
N TYR A 114 -5.09 1.24 -0.85
CA TYR A 114 -4.19 1.22 -2.00
C TYR A 114 -4.63 2.27 -3.00
N PHE A 115 -3.67 2.88 -3.69
CA PHE A 115 -3.97 3.81 -4.78
C PHE A 115 -3.98 3.06 -6.10
N LYS A 116 -5.07 3.19 -6.87
CA LYS A 116 -5.18 2.67 -8.24
C LYS A 116 -5.10 3.82 -9.22
N PHE A 117 -4.33 3.64 -10.28
CA PHE A 117 -4.36 4.57 -11.42
C PHE A 117 -5.63 4.37 -12.24
N ASP A 118 -6.25 5.46 -12.68
CA ASP A 118 -7.41 5.46 -13.57
C ASP A 118 -6.97 5.85 -14.99
N PRO A 119 -6.75 4.87 -15.91
CA PRO A 119 -6.26 5.16 -17.26
C PRO A 119 -7.07 6.22 -18.02
N PRO A 120 -8.42 6.16 -18.06
CA PRO A 120 -9.20 7.17 -18.78
C PRO A 120 -9.05 8.58 -18.19
N PHE A 121 -8.93 8.68 -16.86
CA PHE A 121 -8.73 9.96 -16.18
C PHE A 121 -7.35 10.55 -16.50
N LEU A 122 -6.30 9.72 -16.45
CA LEU A 122 -4.93 10.13 -16.75
C LEU A 122 -4.76 10.57 -18.21
N ASP A 123 -5.34 9.84 -19.16
CA ASP A 123 -5.31 10.21 -20.58
C ASP A 123 -6.06 11.51 -20.85
N LYS A 124 -7.21 11.72 -20.19
CA LYS A 124 -7.96 12.96 -20.29
C LYS A 124 -7.16 14.14 -19.71
N HIS A 125 -6.57 13.95 -18.53
CA HIS A 125 -5.80 15.00 -17.87
C HIS A 125 -4.56 15.40 -18.66
N ALA A 126 -3.84 14.43 -19.25
CA ALA A 126 -2.71 14.71 -20.12
C ALA A 126 -3.10 15.57 -21.34
N LYS A 127 -4.24 15.28 -21.99
CA LYS A 127 -4.76 16.10 -23.09
C LYS A 127 -5.12 17.53 -22.66
N GLU A 128 -5.70 17.70 -21.47
CA GLU A 128 -5.98 19.03 -20.92
C GLU A 128 -4.68 19.82 -20.66
N CYS A 129 -3.62 19.14 -20.21
CA CYS A 129 -2.30 19.75 -20.05
C CYS A 129 -1.68 20.22 -21.38
N GLU A 130 -1.80 19.42 -22.45
CA GLU A 130 -1.33 19.80 -23.81
C GLU A 130 -2.06 21.04 -24.35
N LEU A 131 -3.32 21.24 -23.94
CA LEU A 131 -4.13 22.42 -24.28
C LEU A 131 -3.79 23.65 -23.42
N GLY A 132 -2.75 23.58 -22.58
CA GLY A 132 -2.20 24.70 -21.82
C GLY A 132 -2.99 25.07 -20.56
N LEU A 133 -3.87 24.20 -20.07
CA LEU A 133 -4.89 24.60 -19.09
C LEU A 133 -4.48 24.60 -17.61
N SER A 134 -3.44 23.89 -17.14
CA SER A 134 -3.02 23.99 -15.71
C SER A 134 -1.94 22.96 -15.29
N CYS A 135 -0.81 22.82 -15.98
CA CYS A 135 0.16 21.77 -15.61
C CYS A 135 1.61 22.26 -15.59
N PRO A 136 2.35 22.09 -14.47
CA PRO A 136 3.72 22.58 -14.31
C PRO A 136 4.82 21.73 -14.99
N ALA A 137 4.50 20.64 -15.68
CA ALA A 137 5.45 19.80 -16.43
C ALA A 137 4.74 19.00 -17.54
N THR A 138 5.50 18.31 -18.41
CA THR A 138 4.98 17.36 -19.41
C THR A 138 4.34 16.16 -18.72
N TRP A 139 3.02 16.19 -18.54
CA TRP A 139 2.25 15.03 -18.09
C TRP A 139 2.19 14.00 -19.20
N LEU A 140 2.64 12.77 -18.93
CA LEU A 140 2.45 11.66 -19.86
C LEU A 140 1.05 11.08 -19.66
N SER A 141 0.38 10.79 -20.78
CA SER A 141 -0.84 10.01 -20.79
C SER A 141 -0.55 8.56 -20.34
N PHE A 142 -1.55 7.89 -19.77
CA PHE A 142 -1.44 6.46 -19.47
C PHE A 142 -1.18 5.65 -20.74
N SER A 143 -1.78 6.04 -21.87
CA SER A 143 -1.59 5.41 -23.17
C SER A 143 -0.13 5.39 -23.63
N GLU A 144 0.61 6.48 -23.43
CA GLU A 144 2.03 6.57 -23.78
C GLU A 144 2.90 5.71 -22.85
N VAL A 145 2.56 5.67 -21.56
CA VAL A 145 3.23 4.80 -20.60
C VAL A 145 3.00 3.34 -20.97
N TYR A 146 1.76 2.97 -21.29
CA TYR A 146 1.38 1.63 -21.68
C TYR A 146 2.01 1.21 -23.00
N ALA A 147 2.06 2.09 -24.01
CA ALA A 147 2.73 1.81 -25.28
C ALA A 147 4.23 1.54 -25.11
N LYS A 148 4.89 2.20 -24.14
CA LYS A 148 6.32 1.99 -23.87
C LYS A 148 6.61 0.80 -22.97
N ARG A 149 5.76 0.52 -21.98
CA ARG A 149 6.02 -0.47 -20.92
C ARG A 149 5.22 -1.77 -21.06
N GLY A 150 4.14 -1.78 -21.84
CA GLY A 150 3.22 -2.89 -21.96
C GLY A 150 2.75 -3.40 -20.60
N GLU A 151 2.89 -4.70 -20.35
CA GLU A 151 2.51 -5.31 -19.07
C GLU A 151 3.31 -4.83 -17.85
N GLN A 152 4.44 -4.15 -18.06
CA GLN A 152 5.21 -3.55 -16.96
C GLN A 152 4.65 -2.20 -16.52
N THR A 153 3.47 -1.80 -16.99
CA THR A 153 2.82 -0.56 -16.59
C THR A 153 2.32 -0.64 -15.15
N PRO A 154 2.66 0.33 -14.28
CA PRO A 154 2.14 0.36 -12.92
C PRO A 154 0.63 0.65 -12.93
N ILE A 155 -0.12 -0.08 -12.12
CA ILE A 155 -1.59 0.02 -12.05
C ILE A 155 -2.10 0.32 -10.65
N VAL A 156 -1.39 -0.16 -9.61
CA VAL A 156 -1.73 0.07 -8.19
C VAL A 156 -0.44 0.26 -7.43
N PHE A 157 -0.45 1.10 -6.39
CA PHE A 157 0.67 1.18 -5.47
C PHE A 157 0.25 1.37 -4.00
N CYS A 158 1.22 1.14 -3.12
CA CYS A 158 1.16 1.43 -1.70
C CYS A 158 2.35 2.31 -1.29
N ASP A 159 2.06 3.43 -0.64
CA ASP A 159 3.01 4.39 -0.10
C ASP A 159 2.99 4.41 1.45
N THR A 160 2.08 3.67 2.07
CA THR A 160 1.79 3.76 3.51
C THR A 160 2.97 3.38 4.38
N HIS A 161 3.81 2.42 3.96
CA HIS A 161 5.01 2.07 4.75
C HIS A 161 6.01 3.22 4.85
N ARG A 162 5.98 4.12 3.86
CA ARG A 162 6.90 5.26 3.78
C ARG A 162 6.38 6.47 4.55
N TYR A 163 5.08 6.75 4.45
CA TYR A 163 4.46 7.94 5.04
C TYR A 163 3.69 7.65 6.33
N GLY A 164 3.55 6.38 6.71
CA GLY A 164 2.77 5.92 7.86
C GLY A 164 1.26 5.87 7.60
N CYS A 165 0.76 6.71 6.69
CA CYS A 165 -0.63 6.74 6.22
C CYS A 165 -0.68 6.71 4.68
N PRO A 166 -1.79 6.24 4.08
CA PRO A 166 -1.99 6.26 2.63
C PRO A 166 -2.29 7.69 2.14
N GLU A 167 -1.25 8.51 1.94
CA GLU A 167 -1.41 9.93 1.55
C GLU A 167 -2.03 10.11 0.16
N SER A 168 -1.78 9.18 -0.75
CA SER A 168 -2.38 9.19 -2.10
C SER A 168 -3.89 8.92 -2.10
N ASN A 169 -4.46 8.49 -0.97
CA ASN A 169 -5.88 8.15 -0.87
C ASN A 169 -6.69 9.33 -0.31
N VAL A 170 -7.38 10.08 -1.16
CA VAL A 170 -8.16 11.26 -0.73
C VAL A 170 -9.28 10.89 0.24
N GLU A 171 -9.84 9.68 0.15
CA GLU A 171 -10.95 9.24 1.00
C GLU A 171 -10.57 9.20 2.48
N ILE A 172 -9.32 8.86 2.81
CA ILE A 172 -8.85 8.81 4.20
C ILE A 172 -8.98 10.17 4.92
N HIS A 173 -8.85 11.28 4.18
CA HIS A 173 -8.92 12.62 4.75
C HIS A 173 -10.34 13.01 5.17
N HIS A 174 -11.36 12.24 4.76
CA HIS A 174 -12.74 12.39 5.24
C HIS A 174 -12.96 11.77 6.62
N SER A 175 -12.07 10.89 7.11
CA SER A 175 -12.18 10.37 8.49
C SER A 175 -11.90 11.49 9.50
N PRO A 176 -12.76 11.70 10.50
CA PRO A 176 -12.47 12.64 11.57
C PRO A 176 -11.23 12.22 12.38
N LYS A 177 -10.98 10.92 12.56
CA LYS A 177 -9.81 10.39 13.29
C LYS A 177 -8.52 10.42 12.49
N SER A 178 -8.56 10.40 11.16
CA SER A 178 -7.33 10.44 10.36
C SER A 178 -6.52 11.73 10.56
N LYS A 179 -7.19 12.86 10.82
CA LYS A 179 -6.52 14.15 11.12
C LYS A 179 -5.77 14.16 12.45
N PHE A 180 -6.15 13.28 13.38
CA PHE A 180 -5.51 13.16 14.69
C PHE A 180 -4.46 12.07 14.74
N LEU A 181 -4.30 11.29 13.67
CA LEU A 181 -3.32 10.21 13.61
C LEU A 181 -1.92 10.79 13.37
N ASP A 182 -0.96 10.47 14.25
CA ASP A 182 0.44 10.84 14.04
C ASP A 182 1.10 9.88 13.04
N CYS A 183 0.76 10.04 11.76
CA CYS A 183 1.29 9.25 10.65
C CYS A 183 2.84 9.32 10.60
N ARG A 184 3.43 10.43 11.02
CA ARG A 184 4.88 10.64 10.92
C ARG A 184 5.66 9.77 11.91
N SER A 185 5.09 9.46 13.06
CA SER A 185 5.68 8.52 14.03
C SER A 185 5.78 7.09 13.49
N LEU A 186 4.95 6.75 12.50
CA LEU A 186 4.83 5.42 11.88
C LEU A 186 5.55 5.32 10.53
N ALA A 187 5.95 6.47 10.00
CA ALA A 187 6.63 6.59 8.72
C ALA A 187 8.06 6.06 8.78
N ASP A 188 8.45 5.20 7.83
CA ASP A 188 9.85 4.89 7.55
C ASP A 188 10.26 5.55 6.22
N PRO A 189 10.97 6.69 6.24
CA PRO A 189 11.42 7.36 5.03
C PRO A 189 12.36 6.54 4.14
N ASN A 190 12.85 5.39 4.61
CA ASN A 190 13.65 4.46 3.80
C ASN A 190 12.82 3.30 3.25
N ALA A 191 11.55 3.15 3.66
CA ALA A 191 10.68 2.14 3.11
C ALA A 191 10.39 2.36 1.61
N PRO A 192 10.25 1.27 0.85
CA PRO A 192 9.92 1.33 -0.57
C PRO A 192 8.43 1.64 -0.78
N TYR A 193 8.13 2.18 -1.96
CA TYR A 193 6.82 2.09 -2.56
C TYR A 193 6.63 0.66 -3.08
N LEU A 194 5.47 0.06 -2.83
CA LEU A 194 5.12 -1.22 -3.44
C LEU A 194 4.28 -0.92 -4.67
N VAL A 195 4.72 -1.39 -5.83
CA VAL A 195 4.08 -1.11 -7.11
C VAL A 195 3.64 -2.42 -7.73
N LEU A 196 2.34 -2.55 -7.94
CA LEU A 196 1.75 -3.62 -8.73
C LEU A 196 1.70 -3.19 -10.20
N ARG A 197 2.20 -4.06 -11.07
CA ARG A 197 2.16 -3.88 -12.53
C ARG A 197 1.07 -4.72 -13.17
N TRP A 198 0.70 -4.37 -14.41
CA TRP A 198 -0.30 -5.12 -15.18
C TRP A 198 0.04 -6.60 -15.40
N SER A 199 1.32 -6.95 -15.46
CA SER A 199 1.80 -8.34 -15.47
C SER A 199 1.47 -9.14 -14.20
N GLY A 200 1.02 -8.49 -13.13
CA GLY A 200 0.84 -9.07 -11.80
C GLY A 200 2.10 -9.03 -10.93
N ALA A 201 3.23 -8.58 -11.49
CA ALA A 201 4.47 -8.41 -10.74
C ALA A 201 4.35 -7.27 -9.71
N VAL A 202 4.82 -7.51 -8.49
CA VAL A 202 4.93 -6.50 -7.44
C VAL A 202 6.40 -6.16 -7.22
N ASN A 203 6.75 -4.88 -7.38
CA ASN A 203 8.11 -4.38 -7.21
C ASN A 203 8.23 -3.42 -6.04
N LEU A 204 9.35 -3.51 -5.34
CA LEU A 204 9.72 -2.60 -4.27
C LEU A 204 10.57 -1.47 -4.88
N VAL A 205 9.99 -0.29 -4.98
CA VAL A 205 10.54 0.88 -5.67
C VAL A 205 11.01 1.90 -4.63
N HIS A 206 12.27 2.31 -4.67
CA HIS A 206 12.83 3.30 -3.74
C HIS A 206 12.93 4.67 -4.42
N LYS A 207 12.85 5.75 -3.63
CA LYS A 207 12.72 7.16 -4.07
C LYS A 207 13.64 7.59 -5.23
N ASN A 208 14.86 7.08 -5.29
CA ASN A 208 15.86 7.46 -6.28
C ASN A 208 15.85 6.57 -7.54
N SER A 209 14.89 5.65 -7.66
CA SER A 209 14.76 4.81 -8.83
C SER A 209 14.02 5.54 -9.95
N ARG A 210 14.36 5.22 -11.21
CA ARG A 210 13.66 5.72 -12.40
C ARG A 210 12.17 5.38 -12.42
N ASP A 211 11.76 4.36 -11.66
CA ASP A 211 10.36 3.95 -11.56
C ASP A 211 9.53 4.84 -10.62
N THR A 212 10.16 5.54 -9.67
CA THR A 212 9.46 6.50 -8.78
C THR A 212 8.93 7.72 -9.54
N LEU A 213 9.64 8.14 -10.59
CA LEU A 213 9.23 9.26 -11.45
C LEU A 213 7.92 8.95 -12.22
N VAL A 214 7.68 7.67 -12.52
CA VAL A 214 6.45 7.22 -13.20
C VAL A 214 5.27 7.13 -12.23
N ILE A 215 5.51 6.86 -10.94
CA ILE A 215 4.47 6.86 -9.89
C ILE A 215 4.00 8.30 -9.60
N LEU A 216 4.91 9.27 -9.73
CA LEU A 216 4.65 10.68 -9.41
C LEU A 216 4.15 11.52 -10.59
N LEU A 217 3.97 10.93 -11.78
CA LEU A 217 3.56 11.64 -13.00
C LEU A 217 4.39 12.91 -13.26
N ASN A 218 5.63 12.92 -12.78
CA ASN A 218 6.59 14.00 -12.95
C ASN A 218 7.90 13.37 -13.42
N PHE A 219 8.32 13.73 -14.62
CA PHE A 219 9.69 13.61 -15.09
C PHE A 219 10.46 14.88 -14.74
#